data_AF-A0A8X8M1E3-F1
#
_entry.id   AF-A0A8X8M1E3-F1
#
_cell.length_a   1.000
_cell.length_b   1.000
_cell.length_c   1.000
_cell.angle_alpha   90.00
_cell.angle_beta   90.00
_cell.angle_gamma   90.00
#
_symmetry.space_group_name_H-M   'P 1'
#
loop_
_entity.id
_entity.type
_entity.pdbx_description
1 polymer ?
#
loop_
_entity_poly.entity_id
_entity_poly.type
_entity_poly.pdbx_seq_one_letter_code
_entity_poly.pdbx_strand_id
1 'polypeptide(L)' 'RLNQCSFLINRPGLFYGQCSEICGANHSFMPIVIESVNTNTFINWVSNLSE' A
#
# COMPACT_ATOMS: atom_id res chain seq x y z
N ARG A 1 2.93 -1.27 -20.91
CA ARG A 1 1.51 -0.86 -20.70
C ARG A 1 1.44 -0.25 -19.31
N LEU A 2 0.80 0.90 -19.12
CA LEU A 2 0.56 1.48 -17.80
C LEU A 2 -0.88 1.17 -17.39
N ASN A 3 -1.05 0.37 -16.34
CA ASN A 3 -2.37 -0.02 -15.83
C ASN A 3 -2.73 0.85 -14.61
N GLN A 4 -4.02 1.14 -14.43
CA GLN A 4 -4.52 1.95 -13.31
C GLN A 4 -5.61 1.20 -12.55
N CYS A 5 -5.65 1.36 -11.23
CA CYS A 5 -6.71 0.85 -10.35
C CYS A 5 -6.99 1.92 -9.30
N SER A 6 -8.26 2.12 -8.94
CA SER A 6 -8.70 3.06 -7.92
C SER A 6 -9.49 2.35 -6.84
N PHE A 7 -9.30 2.76 -5.59
CA PHE A 7 -10.03 2.25 -4.44
C PHE A 7 -10.18 3.35 -3.39
N LEU A 8 -11.23 3.23 -2.57
CA LEU A 8 -11.53 4.12 -1.46
C LEU A 8 -11.55 3.29 -0.17
N ILE A 9 -10.80 3.72 0.84
CA ILE A 9 -10.76 3.06 2.15
C ILE A 9 -11.55 3.90 3.14
N ASN A 10 -12.62 3.32 3.68
CA ASN A 10 -13.55 4.04 4.56
C ASN A 10 -13.14 4.02 6.05
N ARG A 11 -12.12 3.25 6.41
CA ARG A 11 -11.73 3.03 7.81
C ARG A 11 -10.20 2.90 7.92
N PRO A 12 -9.58 3.53 8.92
CA PRO A 12 -8.15 3.34 9.15
C PRO A 12 -7.84 1.89 9.51
N GLY A 13 -6.67 1.41 9.11
CA GLY A 13 -6.24 0.02 9.34
C GLY A 13 -5.14 -0.45 8.40
N LEU A 14 -4.68 -1.68 8.62
CA LEU A 14 -3.68 -2.37 7.79
C LEU A 14 -4.36 -3.39 6.89
N PHE A 15 -4.05 -3.32 5.59
CA PHE A 15 -4.55 -4.22 4.56
C PHE A 15 -3.38 -4.99 3.95
N TYR A 16 -3.54 -6.31 3.84
CA TYR A 16 -2.51 -7.22 3.34
C TYR A 16 -2.94 -7.86 2.03
N GLY A 17 -2.00 -7.95 1.09
CA GLY A 17 -2.17 -8.62 -0.20
C GLY A 17 -0.96 -9.48 -0.54
N GLN A 18 -1.11 -10.31 -1.56
CA GLN A 18 -0.05 -11.18 -2.11
C GLN A 18 0.04 -10.96 -3.62
N CYS A 19 1.18 -11.32 -4.21
CA CYS A 19 1.31 -11.37 -5.65
C CYS A 19 0.35 -12.42 -6.24
N SER A 20 -0.42 -12.07 -7.27
CA SER A 20 -1.45 -12.95 -7.85
C SER A 20 -1.05 -13.63 -9.16
N GLU A 21 0.18 -13.40 -9.65
CA GLU A 21 0.70 -13.98 -10.89
C GLU A 21 2.10 -14.52 -10.66
N ILE A 22 2.35 -15.76 -11.08
CA ILE A 22 3.62 -16.46 -10.86
C ILE A 22 4.77 -15.66 -11.49
N CYS A 23 5.71 -15.21 -10.66
CA CYS A 23 6.80 -14.31 -11.08
C CYS A 23 8.22 -14.85 -10.79
N GLY A 24 8.34 -16.10 -10.33
CA GLY A 24 9.61 -16.76 -10.02
C GLY A 24 9.61 -17.51 -8.69
N ALA A 25 10.78 -18.02 -8.28
CA ALA A 25 10.92 -18.85 -7.07
C ALA A 25 10.48 -18.15 -5.77
N ASN A 26 10.63 -16.83 -5.70
CA ASN A 26 10.25 -16.04 -4.53
C ASN A 26 8.83 -15.47 -4.57
N HIS A 27 7.98 -15.96 -5.48
CA HIS A 27 6.62 -15.44 -5.70
C HIS A 27 5.77 -15.36 -4.42
N SER A 28 5.89 -16.33 -3.52
CA SER A 28 5.16 -16.35 -2.23
C SER A 28 5.77 -15.46 -1.14
N PHE A 29 6.96 -14.91 -1.36
CA PHE A 29 7.69 -14.11 -0.36
C PHE A 29 7.66 -12.61 -0.69
N MET A 30 6.65 -12.16 -1.44
CA MET A 30 6.47 -10.76 -1.84
C MET A 30 5.07 -10.25 -1.42
N PRO A 31 4.85 -10.02 -0.11
CA PRO A 31 3.59 -9.45 0.37
C PRO A 31 3.47 -7.96 0.02
N ILE A 32 2.23 -7.49 -0.08
CA ILE A 32 1.88 -6.08 -0.27
C ILE A 32 1.14 -5.61 0.98
N VAL A 33 1.52 -4.46 1.54
CA VAL A 33 0.86 -3.85 2.71
C VAL A 33 0.42 -2.44 2.37
N ILE A 34 -0.83 -2.12 2.70
CA ILE A 34 -1.38 -0.77 2.60
C ILE A 34 -1.83 -0.35 4.00
N GLU A 35 -1.34 0.78 4.46
CA GLU A 35 -1.80 1.40 5.69
C GLU A 35 -2.75 2.55 5.35
N SER A 36 -3.96 2.50 5.90
CA SER A 36 -4.90 3.61 5.87
C SER A 36 -4.84 4.35 7.20
N VAL A 37 -4.49 5.62 7.13
CA VAL A 37 -4.43 6.53 8.27
C VAL A 37 -5.32 7.76 8.02
N ASN A 38 -5.57 8.53 9.07
CA ASN A 38 -6.27 9.80 8.93
C ASN A 38 -5.45 10.82 8.13
N THR A 39 -6.11 11.80 7.51
CA THR A 39 -5.44 12.81 6.68
C THR A 39 -4.36 13.59 7.43
N ASN A 40 -4.62 13.99 8.69
CA ASN A 40 -3.64 14.74 9.49
C ASN A 40 -2.38 13.92 9.76
N THR A 41 -2.52 12.64 10.07
CA THR A 41 -1.37 11.74 10.28
C THR A 41 -0.58 11.53 8.99
N PHE A 42 -1.26 11.44 7.84
CA PHE A 42 -0.61 11.35 6.54
C PHE A 42 0.19 12.63 6.20
N ILE A 43 -0.41 13.80 6.38
CA ILE A 43 0.26 15.09 6.09
C ILE A 43 1.52 15.26 6.96
N ASN A 44 1.42 14.97 8.26
CA ASN A 44 2.56 15.04 9.18
C ASN A 44 3.67 14.05 8.79
N TRP A 45 3.30 12.84 8.35
CA TRP A 45 4.26 11.85 7.89
C TRP A 45 5.01 12.32 6.63
N VAL A 46 4.29 12.91 5.66
CA VAL A 46 4.89 13.45 4.44
C VAL A 46 5.82 14.63 4.74
N SER A 47 5.44 15.53 5.64
CA SER A 47 6.30 16.67 6.00
C SER A 47 7.61 16.22 6.65
N ASN A 48 7.53 15.24 7.56
CA ASN A 48 8.71 14.70 8.24
C ASN A 48 9.65 13.90 7.30
N LEU A 49 9.15 13.41 6.18
CA LEU A 49 9.97 12.74 5.15
C LEU A 49 10.71 13.73 4.25
N SER A 50 10.24 14.98 4.17
CA SER A 50 10.81 16.02 3.31
C SER A 50 11.89 16.88 3.99
N GLU A 51 12.08 16.70 5.30
CA GLU A 51 13.23 17.20 6.06
C GLU A 51 14.42 16.22 5.95
#